data_AF-A0A3E2CEY5-F1
#
_entry.id   AF-A0A3E2CEY5-F1
#
_cell.length_a   1.000
_cell.length_b   1.000
_cell.length_c   1.000
_cell.angle_alpha   90.00
_cell.angle_beta   90.00
_cell.angle_gamma   90.00
#
_symmetry.space_group_name_H-M   'P 1'
#
loop_
_entity.id
_entity.type
_entity.pdbx_description
1 polymer ?
#
loop_
_entity_poly.entity_id
_entity_poly.type
_entity_poly.pdbx_seq_one_letter_code
_entity_poly.pdbx_strand_id
1 'polypeptide(L)' 'TVRFNGQQLFRICDENTHHHHLVCERCGKTVDIEPPDDEGWIHKVAESHGYTVVDHTLEVFGLCESCREEDK' A
#
# COMPACT_ATOMS: atom_id res chain seq x y z
N THR A 1 -1.21 8.99 0.32
CA THR A 1 -0.26 9.25 1.43
C THR A 1 0.27 7.94 1.93
N VAL A 2 1.51 7.85 2.37
CA VAL A 2 2.10 6.64 2.97
C VAL A 2 2.48 6.94 4.41
N ARG A 3 2.21 6.02 5.35
CA ARG A 3 2.68 6.16 6.74
C ARG A 3 3.92 5.30 6.96
N PHE A 4 5.07 5.92 7.18
CA PHE A 4 6.34 5.22 7.30
C PHE A 4 7.13 5.70 8.53
N ASN A 5 7.51 4.79 9.44
CA ASN A 5 8.27 5.10 10.67
C ASN A 5 7.71 6.28 11.49
N GLY A 6 6.38 6.39 11.61
CA GLY A 6 5.72 7.49 12.31
C GLY A 6 5.69 8.82 11.54
N GLN A 7 6.18 8.85 10.30
CA GLN A 7 6.13 9.98 9.40
C GLN A 7 5.02 9.80 8.36
N GLN A 8 4.44 10.91 7.90
CA GLN A 8 3.48 10.91 6.80
C GLN A 8 4.17 11.42 5.53
N LEU A 9 4.22 10.55 4.53
CA LEU A 9 4.78 10.84 3.22
C LEU A 9 3.65 11.17 2.23
N PHE A 10 3.90 12.18 1.40
CA PHE A 10 2.98 12.63 0.37
C PHE A 10 3.59 12.36 -1.00
N ARG A 11 2.80 11.75 -1.89
CA ARG A 11 3.10 11.58 -3.31
C ARG A 11 1.91 12.13 -4.09
N ILE A 12 2.19 12.82 -5.18
CA ILE A 12 1.18 13.19 -6.17
C ILE A 12 1.05 12.00 -7.11
N CYS A 13 -0.14 11.41 -7.17
CA CYS A 13 -0.47 10.29 -8.06
C CYS A 13 -1.55 10.75 -9.05
N ASP A 14 -1.61 10.13 -10.23
CA ASP A 14 -2.70 10.38 -11.18
C ASP A 14 -4.03 9.87 -10.61
N GLU A 15 -5.06 10.72 -10.66
CA GLU A 15 -6.35 10.49 -9.99
C GLU A 15 -7.20 9.37 -10.60
N ASN A 16 -6.86 8.88 -11.80
CA ASN A 16 -7.75 8.05 -12.60
C ASN A 16 -7.57 6.53 -12.46
N THR A 17 -6.58 6.06 -11.70
CA THR A 17 -6.33 4.62 -11.53
C THR A 17 -6.22 4.28 -10.06
N HIS A 18 -7.08 3.38 -9.58
CA HIS A 18 -6.95 2.81 -8.24
C HIS A 18 -5.66 1.99 -8.18
N HIS A 19 -4.74 2.38 -7.30
CA HIS A 19 -3.48 1.69 -7.05
C HIS A 19 -3.14 1.77 -5.56
N HIS A 20 -2.26 0.87 -5.14
CA HIS A 20 -1.67 0.88 -3.82
C HIS A 20 -0.16 1.10 -3.91
N HIS A 21 0.50 1.18 -2.76
CA HIS A 21 1.93 1.46 -2.68
C HIS A 21 2.69 0.29 -2.05
N LEU A 22 3.77 -0.14 -2.70
CA LEU A 22 4.82 -0.96 -2.08
C LEU A 22 6.03 -0.08 -1.76
N VAL A 23 6.39 0.01 -0.48
CA VAL A 23 7.33 1.00 0.06
C VAL A 23 8.54 0.29 0.68
N CYS A 24 9.74 0.70 0.27
CA CYS A 24 10.98 0.26 0.92
C CYS A 24 11.18 0.99 2.25
N GLU A 25 11.29 0.25 3.35
CA GLU A 25 11.49 0.83 4.67
C GLU A 25 12.88 1.46 4.85
N ARG A 26 13.88 1.05 4.08
CA ARG A 26 15.22 1.63 4.24
C ARG A 26 15.38 2.97 3.54
N CYS A 27 14.96 3.02 2.28
CA CYS A 27 15.26 4.17 1.41
C CYS A 27 14.02 4.93 0.94
N GLY A 28 12.81 4.48 1.31
CA GLY A 28 11.56 5.09 0.90
C GLY A 28 11.18 4.86 -0.57
N LYS A 29 11.98 4.13 -1.35
CA LYS A 29 11.65 3.77 -2.74
C LYS A 29 10.26 3.14 -2.78
N THR A 30 9.38 3.71 -3.60
CA THR A 30 7.99 3.27 -3.73
C THR A 30 7.71 2.85 -5.16
N VAL A 31 6.90 1.82 -5.33
CA VAL A 31 6.31 1.44 -6.61
C VAL A 31 4.80 1.34 -6.46
N ASP A 32 4.09 1.70 -7.52
CA ASP A 32 2.64 1.53 -7.60
C ASP A 32 2.35 0.05 -7.88
N ILE A 33 1.40 -0.50 -7.14
CA ILE A 33 0.93 -1.89 -7.32
C ILE A 33 -0.57 -1.85 -7.58
N GLU A 34 -1.02 -2.73 -8.47
CA GLU A 34 -2.45 -2.95 -8.65
C GLU A 34 -3.03 -3.60 -7.39
N PRO A 35 -4.30 -3.31 -7.06
CA PRO A 35 -5.02 -4.08 -6.06
C PRO A 35 -4.88 -5.56 -6.40
N PRO A 36 -4.60 -6.44 -5.43
CA PRO A 36 -4.78 -7.86 -5.70
C PRO A 36 -6.20 -8.06 -6.21
N ASP A 37 -6.38 -8.97 -7.16
CA ASP A 37 -7.65 -9.38 -7.80
C ASP A 37 -8.77 -9.80 -6.81
N ASP A 38 -8.52 -9.66 -5.50
CA ASP A 38 -9.37 -10.00 -4.37
C ASP A 38 -9.72 -8.77 -3.51
N GLU A 39 -9.96 -7.59 -4.12
CA GLU A 39 -10.77 -6.52 -3.48
C GLU A 39 -12.06 -7.11 -2.85
N GLY A 40 -12.56 -8.20 -3.43
CA GLY A 40 -13.64 -9.02 -2.89
C GLY A 40 -13.42 -9.49 -1.45
N TRP A 41 -12.18 -9.73 -0.99
CA TRP A 41 -11.92 -10.08 0.41
C TRP A 41 -12.23 -8.92 1.37
N ILE A 42 -11.82 -7.69 1.04
CA ILE A 42 -12.10 -6.50 1.87
C ILE A 42 -13.61 -6.32 2.01
N HIS A 43 -14.34 -6.44 0.89
CA HIS A 43 -15.80 -6.35 0.89
C HIS A 43 -16.46 -7.48 1.70
N LYS A 44 -16.00 -8.73 1.58
CA LYS A 44 -16.52 -9.87 2.35
C LYS A 44 -16.29 -9.69 3.85
N VAL A 45 -15.11 -9.24 4.26
CA VAL A 45 -14.82 -8.95 5.67
C VAL A 45 -15.76 -7.87 6.17
N ALA A 46 -15.87 -6.74 5.46
CA ALA A 46 -16.78 -5.66 5.85
C ALA A 46 -18.23 -6.14 5.99
N GLU A 47 -18.73 -6.88 4.98
CA GLU A 47 -20.09 -7.41 4.97
C GLU A 47 -20.34 -8.37 6.13
N SER A 48 -19.41 -9.30 6.42
CA SER A 48 -19.54 -10.25 7.53
C SER A 48 -19.62 -9.58 8.91
N HIS A 49 -19.16 -8.34 9.02
CA HIS A 49 -19.22 -7.53 10.23
C HIS A 49 -20.31 -6.45 10.18
N GLY A 50 -21.13 -6.40 9.13
CA GLY A 50 -22.23 -5.45 8.97
C GLY A 50 -21.80 -4.03 8.56
N TYR A 51 -20.62 -3.88 7.97
CA TYR A 51 -20.10 -2.61 7.45
C TYR A 51 -20.31 -2.47 5.95
N THR A 52 -20.56 -1.24 5.49
CA THR A 52 -20.48 -0.86 4.08
C THR A 52 -19.13 -0.18 3.84
N VAL A 53 -18.35 -0.70 2.88
CA VAL A 53 -17.06 -0.10 2.52
C VAL A 53 -17.29 1.23 1.83
N VAL A 54 -16.76 2.31 2.40
CA VAL A 54 -16.78 3.66 1.81
C VAL A 54 -15.42 4.07 1.27
N ASP A 55 -14.35 3.54 1.86
CA ASP A 55 -12.96 3.76 1.49
C ASP A 55 -12.09 2.68 2.15
N HIS A 56 -10.88 2.48 1.64
CA HIS A 56 -9.87 1.64 2.27
C HIS A 56 -8.46 2.17 1.99
N THR A 57 -7.53 1.82 2.86
CA THR A 57 -6.11 2.12 2.68
C THR A 57 -5.31 0.83 2.73
N LEU A 58 -4.54 0.55 1.68
CA LEU A 58 -3.62 -0.57 1.61
C LEU A 58 -2.22 -0.06 1.25
N GLU A 59 -1.25 -0.43 2.07
CA GLU A 59 0.18 -0.13 1.88
C GLU A 59 0.97 -1.38 2.24
N VAL A 60 1.94 -1.74 1.40
CA VAL A 60 2.85 -2.87 1.65
C VAL A 60 4.23 -2.29 1.96
N PHE A 61 4.87 -2.79 3.02
CA PHE A 61 6.20 -2.38 3.43
C PHE A 61 7.18 -3.54 3.31
N GLY A 62 8.39 -3.25 2.83
CA GLY A 62 9.44 -4.25 2.65
C GLY A 62 10.81 -3.63 2.37
N LEU A 63 11.72 -4.42 1.81
CA LEU A 63 13.02 -3.93 1.32
C LEU A 63 13.07 -4.02 -0.19
N CYS A 64 13.48 -2.93 -0.85
CA CYS A 64 13.79 -2.99 -2.27
C CYS A 64 15.06 -3.83 -2.50
N GLU A 65 15.24 -4.29 -3.74
CA GLU A 65 16.38 -5.12 -4.13
C GLU A 65 17.73 -4.53 -3.68
N SER A 66 17.97 -3.25 -3.98
CA SER A 66 19.20 -2.55 -3.60
C SER A 66 19.45 -2.59 -2.09
N CYS A 67 18.44 -2.29 -1.28
CA CYS A 67 18.58 -2.29 0.18
C CYS A 67 18.68 -3.70 0.78
N ARG A 68 18.14 -4.73 0.12
CA ARG A 68 18.31 -6.13 0.53
C ARG A 68 19.71 -6.66 0.21
N GLU A 69 20.34 -6.16 -0.85
CA GLU A 69 21.71 -6.54 -1.23
C GLU A 69 22.79 -5.84 -0.42
N GLU A 70 22.51 -4.65 0.13
CA GLU A 70 23.40 -3.95 1.07
C GLU A 70 23.63 -4.72 2.40
N ASP A 71 22.79 -5.69 2.73
CA ASP A 71 22.88 -6.52 3.95
C ASP A 71 23.59 -7.87 3.73
N LYS A 72 24.06 -8.15 2.51
CA LYS A 72 24.82 -9.37 2.17
C LYS A 72 26.33 -9.14 2.24
#